data_AF-A0A8T3Q305-F1
#
_entry.id   AF-A0A8T3Q305-F1
#
_cell.length_a   1.000
_cell.length_b   1.000
_cell.length_c   1.000
_cell.angle_alpha   90.00
_cell.angle_beta   90.00
_cell.angle_gamma   90.00
#
_symmetry.space_group_name_H-M   'P 1'
#
loop_
_entity.id
_entity.type
_entity.pdbx_description
1 polymer ?
#
loop_
_entity_poly.entity_id
_entity_poly.type
_entity_poly.pdbx_seq_one_letter_code
_entity_poly.pdbx_strand_id
1 'polypeptide(L)'
;MASDRSIARYRRWYDRLLRLYPRPFRQRFAEAMAQTFTDLCRERTDAKGSLHAFALGTFAETSAGIMRENMTQLMQTRAVNRWVLITAAVLAVPLLAMVLRLGVPDPGSGTTDGVNWGPMDFAIVGVLVLGAGLLYEFASTRAGNVAHRAAVAIAVAAGFLLIWVNLAVGMIGDEGNAENLMYVLVLAVALSGTSIARFEPREASMAMFATAGAHALVAVIALIAGLGPTLPADAFFIAAWVASGLLFRQASLAPSPSR
;
A
#
# COMPACT_ATOMS: atom_id res chain seq x y z
N MET A 1 -30.44 35.05 10.44
CA MET A 1 -31.24 33.80 10.29
C MET A 1 -30.72 32.83 9.22
N ALA A 2 -30.29 33.27 8.03
CA ALA A 2 -29.70 32.37 7.03
C ALA A 2 -28.27 31.89 7.38
N SER A 3 -27.49 32.74 8.07
CA SER A 3 -26.10 32.48 8.52
C SER A 3 -26.00 31.40 9.61
N ASP A 4 -26.86 31.39 10.63
CA ASP A 4 -26.79 30.38 11.69
C ASP A 4 -27.04 28.96 11.18
N ARG A 5 -27.92 28.82 10.18
CA ARG A 5 -28.22 27.51 9.57
C ARG A 5 -27.06 26.97 8.74
N SER A 6 -26.26 27.82 8.12
CA SER A 6 -25.05 27.38 7.39
C SER A 6 -23.92 27.01 8.37
N ILE A 7 -23.70 27.82 9.42
CA ILE A 7 -22.69 27.53 10.47
C ILE A 7 -22.99 26.19 11.16
N ALA A 8 -24.26 25.94 11.52
CA ALA A 8 -24.66 24.65 12.10
C ALA A 8 -24.46 23.45 11.15
N ARG A 9 -24.52 23.68 9.83
CA ARG A 9 -24.20 22.65 8.83
C ARG A 9 -22.71 22.36 8.78
N TYR A 10 -21.87 23.39 8.75
CA TYR A 10 -20.41 23.23 8.74
C TYR A 10 -19.89 22.60 10.04
N ARG A 11 -20.44 22.98 11.20
CA ARG A 11 -20.11 22.35 12.49
C ARG A 11 -20.37 20.84 12.48
N ARG A 12 -21.50 20.39 11.94
CA ARG A 12 -21.81 18.95 11.84
C ARG A 12 -20.84 18.19 10.94
N TRP A 13 -20.37 18.82 9.86
CA TRP A 13 -19.33 18.27 9.01
C TRP A 13 -17.97 18.24 9.72
N TYR A 14 -17.64 19.28 10.48
CA TYR A 14 -16.43 19.34 11.29
C TYR A 14 -16.41 18.25 12.37
N ASP A 15 -17.51 18.06 13.10
CA ASP A 15 -17.64 16.98 14.08
C ASP A 15 -17.56 15.57 13.45
N ARG A 16 -17.96 15.43 12.18
CA ARG A 16 -17.72 14.19 11.42
C ARG A 16 -16.25 14.01 11.11
N LEU A 17 -15.54 15.06 10.72
CA LEU A 17 -14.09 15.01 10.47
C LEU A 17 -13.29 14.74 11.76
N LEU A 18 -13.67 15.34 12.88
CA LEU A 18 -13.04 15.09 14.18
C LEU A 18 -13.20 13.65 14.67
N ARG A 19 -14.11 12.86 14.11
CA ARG A 19 -14.20 11.42 14.40
C ARG A 19 -13.08 10.60 13.77
N LEU A 20 -12.44 11.10 12.72
CA LEU A 20 -11.28 10.48 12.09
C LEU A 20 -10.00 10.64 12.94
N TYR A 21 -10.03 11.52 13.94
CA TYR A 21 -8.90 11.71 14.85
C TYR A 21 -8.74 10.55 15.85
N PRO A 22 -7.49 10.25 16.26
CA PRO A 22 -7.20 9.30 17.32
C PRO A 22 -7.93 9.62 18.63
N ARG A 23 -8.42 8.58 19.31
CA ARG A 23 -9.20 8.70 20.56
C ARG A 23 -8.60 9.63 21.63
N PRO A 24 -7.29 9.58 21.97
CA PRO A 24 -6.75 10.41 23.05
C PRO A 24 -6.75 11.91 22.71
N PHE A 25 -6.49 12.26 21.45
CA PHE A 25 -6.50 13.66 21.01
C PHE A 25 -7.94 14.20 20.94
N ARG A 26 -8.85 13.40 20.40
CA ARG A 26 -10.27 13.77 20.26
C ARG A 26 -10.91 14.05 21.62
N GLN A 27 -10.61 13.27 22.64
CA GLN A 27 -11.17 13.48 23.98
C GLN A 27 -10.70 14.80 24.61
N ARG A 28 -9.50 15.27 24.28
CA ARG A 28 -8.91 16.45 24.91
C ARG A 28 -9.18 17.75 24.15
N PHE A 29 -9.27 17.69 22.82
CA PHE A 29 -9.26 18.90 22.00
C PHE A 29 -10.47 19.07 21.08
N ALA A 30 -11.30 18.05 20.88
CA ALA A 30 -12.38 18.13 19.89
C ALA A 30 -13.39 19.23 20.18
N GLU A 31 -13.78 19.40 21.45
CA GLU A 31 -14.78 20.38 21.84
C GLU A 31 -14.26 21.81 21.73
N ALA A 32 -13.04 22.07 22.22
CA ALA A 32 -12.38 23.36 22.09
C ALA A 32 -12.19 23.76 20.62
N MET A 33 -11.73 22.84 19.77
CA MET A 33 -11.58 23.09 18.34
C MET A 33 -12.92 23.38 17.64
N ALA A 34 -13.99 22.66 18.00
CA ALA A 34 -15.32 22.89 17.43
C ALA A 34 -15.90 24.26 17.83
N GLN A 35 -15.60 24.73 19.04
CA GLN A 35 -15.95 26.06 19.51
C GLN A 35 -15.17 27.14 18.74
N THR A 36 -13.83 27.04 18.68
CA THR A 36 -12.99 27.98 17.93
C THR A 36 -13.38 28.05 16.46
N PHE A 37 -13.68 26.91 15.83
CA PHE A 37 -14.17 26.87 14.45
C PHE A 37 -15.50 27.62 14.29
N THR A 38 -16.41 27.45 15.24
CA THR A 38 -17.72 28.13 15.24
C THR A 38 -17.56 29.64 15.41
N ASP A 39 -16.65 30.09 16.29
CA ASP A 39 -16.40 31.50 16.54
C ASP A 39 -15.75 32.19 15.34
N LEU A 40 -14.75 31.54 14.71
CA LEU A 40 -14.13 32.02 13.47
C LEU A 40 -15.13 32.09 12.30
N CYS A 41 -16.08 31.16 12.22
CA CYS A 41 -17.14 31.19 11.22
C CYS A 41 -18.08 32.40 11.42
N ARG A 42 -18.37 32.78 12.67
CA ARG A 42 -19.20 33.95 12.98
C ARG A 42 -18.48 35.25 12.59
N GLU A 43 -17.24 35.42 13.03
CA GLU A 43 -16.43 36.61 12.76
C GLU A 43 -16.24 36.88 11.25
N ARG A 44 -16.04 35.82 10.46
CA ARG A 44 -15.91 35.93 8.99
C ARG A 44 -17.22 36.17 8.25
N THR A 45 -18.35 35.70 8.79
CA THR A 45 -19.68 35.98 8.22
C THR A 45 -20.00 37.47 8.34
N ASP A 46 -19.59 38.09 9.45
CA ASP A 46 -19.75 39.52 9.70
C ASP A 46 -18.79 40.36 8.84
N ALA A 47 -17.61 39.83 8.51
CA ALA A 47 -16.59 40.51 7.68
C ALA A 47 -16.73 40.31 6.15
N LYS A 48 -17.82 39.70 5.64
CA LYS A 48 -18.04 39.37 4.20
C LYS A 48 -16.88 38.58 3.51
N GLY A 49 -16.08 37.83 4.27
CA GLY A 49 -15.00 37.00 3.72
C GLY A 49 -15.47 35.63 3.24
N SER A 50 -14.78 35.04 2.25
CA SER A 50 -15.05 33.66 1.79
C SER A 50 -14.71 32.65 2.89
N LEU A 51 -15.74 32.16 3.60
CA LEU A 51 -15.61 31.16 4.67
C LEU A 51 -14.93 29.87 4.21
N HIS A 52 -15.07 29.52 2.93
CA HIS A 52 -14.58 28.27 2.37
C HIS A 52 -13.06 28.24 2.22
N ALA A 53 -12.46 29.33 1.73
CA ALA A 53 -11.02 29.42 1.54
C ALA A 53 -10.26 29.42 2.88
N PHE A 54 -10.83 30.10 3.88
CA PHE A 54 -10.26 30.14 5.23
C PHE A 54 -10.35 28.78 5.93
N ALA A 55 -11.54 28.14 5.92
CA ALA A 55 -11.70 26.81 6.51
C ALA A 55 -10.70 25.82 5.89
N LEU A 56 -10.63 25.77 4.55
CA LEU A 56 -9.71 24.88 3.83
C LEU A 56 -8.23 25.13 4.18
N GLY A 57 -7.83 26.39 4.33
CA GLY A 57 -6.47 26.77 4.71
C GLY A 57 -6.10 26.29 6.13
N THR A 58 -6.97 26.55 7.11
CA THR A 58 -6.72 26.08 8.49
C THR A 58 -6.72 24.56 8.59
N PHE A 59 -7.59 23.87 7.82
CA PHE A 59 -7.55 22.40 7.73
C PHE A 59 -6.24 21.88 7.16
N ALA A 60 -5.73 22.50 6.09
CA ALA A 60 -4.47 22.10 5.44
C ALA A 60 -3.28 22.29 6.39
N GLU A 61 -3.23 23.42 7.09
CA GLU A 61 -2.12 23.74 8.01
C GLU A 61 -2.12 22.84 9.25
N THR A 62 -3.29 22.54 9.80
CA THR A 62 -3.42 21.66 10.97
C THR A 62 -3.16 20.18 10.61
N SER A 63 -3.62 19.72 9.45
CA SER A 63 -3.35 18.36 8.97
C SER A 63 -1.88 18.16 8.59
N ALA A 64 -1.22 19.16 8.01
CA ALA A 64 0.22 19.14 7.77
C ALA A 64 1.03 19.09 9.07
N GLY A 65 0.61 19.83 10.12
CA GLY A 65 1.23 19.77 11.45
C GLY A 65 1.15 18.38 12.08
N ILE A 66 -0.03 17.75 12.05
CA ILE A 66 -0.24 16.40 12.62
C ILE A 66 0.48 15.33 11.80
N MET A 67 0.50 15.46 10.48
CA MET A 67 1.24 14.55 9.60
C MET A 67 2.75 14.65 9.89
N ARG A 68 3.28 15.85 10.14
CA ARG A 68 4.68 16.07 10.54
C ARG A 68 4.99 15.48 11.93
N GLU A 69 4.11 15.69 12.91
CA GLU A 69 4.28 15.20 14.30
C GLU A 69 4.13 13.67 14.43
N ASN A 70 3.24 13.04 13.65
CA ASN A 70 3.09 11.59 13.61
C ASN A 70 4.13 10.90 12.71
N MET A 71 4.62 11.56 11.64
CA MET A 71 5.67 10.99 10.79
C MET A 71 6.95 10.73 11.58
N THR A 72 7.32 11.63 12.49
CA THR A 72 8.50 11.44 13.35
C THR A 72 8.33 10.25 14.30
N GLN A 73 7.13 10.01 14.85
CA GLN A 73 6.83 8.81 15.65
C GLN A 73 6.81 7.52 14.82
N LEU A 74 6.26 7.54 13.60
CA LEU A 74 6.25 6.39 12.71
C LEU A 74 7.67 6.02 12.26
N MET A 75 8.50 7.01 11.91
CA MET A 75 9.93 6.83 11.60
C MET A 75 10.73 6.31 12.81
N GLN A 76 10.27 6.52 14.05
CA GLN A 76 10.94 6.02 15.26
C GLN A 76 10.59 4.58 15.64
N THR A 77 9.69 3.90 14.93
CA THR A 77 9.41 2.49 15.24
C THR A 77 10.58 1.60 14.82
N ARG A 78 10.99 0.67 15.70
CA ARG A 78 12.05 -0.32 15.41
C ARG A 78 11.81 -1.07 14.10
N ALA A 79 10.56 -1.29 13.73
CA ALA A 79 10.18 -1.95 12.49
C ALA A 79 10.51 -1.11 11.24
N VAL A 80 10.19 0.20 11.23
CA VAL A 80 10.52 1.09 10.11
C VAL A 80 12.04 1.19 9.95
N ASN A 81 12.78 1.41 11.05
CA ASN A 81 14.24 1.46 10.99
C ASN A 81 14.86 0.16 10.46
N ARG A 82 14.34 -1.00 10.87
CA ARG A 82 14.78 -2.30 10.35
C ARG A 82 14.56 -2.40 8.84
N TRP A 83 13.38 -2.05 8.34
CA TRP A 83 13.09 -2.13 6.91
C TRP A 83 13.82 -1.09 6.07
N VAL A 84 14.10 0.10 6.62
CA VAL A 84 14.99 1.09 6.00
C VAL A 84 16.40 0.53 5.87
N LEU A 85 16.95 -0.09 6.91
CA LEU A 85 18.28 -0.72 6.86
C LEU A 85 18.33 -1.89 5.86
N ILE A 86 17.30 -2.73 5.82
CA ILE A 86 17.18 -3.82 4.83
C ILE A 86 17.14 -3.24 3.42
N THR A 87 16.33 -2.21 3.18
CA THR A 87 16.22 -1.56 1.87
C THR A 87 17.56 -0.95 1.46
N ALA A 88 18.24 -0.26 2.37
CA ALA A 88 19.57 0.29 2.11
C ALA A 88 20.60 -0.80 1.80
N ALA A 89 20.58 -1.92 2.52
CA ALA A 89 21.46 -3.06 2.26
C ALA A 89 21.17 -3.72 0.89
N VAL A 90 19.89 -3.87 0.52
CA VAL A 90 19.48 -4.42 -0.78
C VAL A 90 19.94 -3.49 -1.91
N LEU A 91 19.75 -2.18 -1.78
CA LEU A 91 20.19 -1.18 -2.77
C LEU A 91 21.73 -1.03 -2.82
N ALA A 92 22.43 -1.34 -1.74
CA ALA A 92 23.88 -1.34 -1.74
C ALA A 92 24.46 -2.41 -2.69
N VAL A 93 23.75 -3.51 -2.94
CA VAL A 93 24.21 -4.57 -3.85
C VAL A 93 24.41 -4.07 -5.29
N PRO A 94 23.40 -3.52 -5.99
CA PRO A 94 23.60 -2.98 -7.34
C PRO A 94 24.54 -1.78 -7.35
N LEU A 95 24.52 -0.92 -6.31
CA LEU A 95 25.46 0.20 -6.21
C LEU A 95 26.93 -0.28 -6.12
N LEU A 96 27.21 -1.28 -5.29
CA LEU A 96 28.54 -1.88 -5.17
C LEU A 96 28.92 -2.60 -6.47
N ALA A 97 27.99 -3.30 -7.12
CA ALA A 97 28.24 -3.91 -8.41
C ALA A 97 28.64 -2.88 -9.48
N MET A 98 27.99 -1.71 -9.51
CA MET A 98 28.35 -0.58 -10.36
C MET A 98 29.74 -0.01 -10.01
N VAL A 99 29.99 0.29 -8.74
CA VAL A 99 31.26 0.89 -8.28
C VAL A 99 32.45 -0.05 -8.53
N LEU A 100 32.27 -1.34 -8.30
CA LEU A 100 33.31 -2.36 -8.49
C LEU A 100 33.38 -2.88 -9.94
N ARG A 101 32.52 -2.39 -10.83
CA ARG A 101 32.41 -2.84 -12.23
C ARG A 101 32.32 -4.36 -12.34
N LEU A 102 31.52 -4.97 -11.47
CA LEU A 102 31.26 -6.40 -11.53
C LEU A 102 30.46 -6.67 -12.81
N GLY A 103 31.06 -7.39 -13.77
CA GLY A 103 30.36 -7.88 -14.94
C GLY A 103 29.32 -8.91 -14.50
N VAL A 104 28.04 -8.54 -14.59
CA VAL A 104 26.93 -9.44 -14.32
C VAL A 104 26.30 -9.75 -15.67
N PRO A 105 26.20 -11.02 -16.08
CA PRO A 105 25.50 -11.37 -17.31
C PRO A 105 24.06 -10.86 -17.23
N ASP A 106 23.66 -10.00 -18.16
CA ASP A 106 22.28 -9.58 -18.27
C ASP A 106 21.46 -10.71 -18.93
N PRO A 107 20.47 -11.29 -18.24
CA PRO A 107 19.62 -12.33 -18.79
C PRO A 107 18.84 -11.91 -20.05
N GLY A 108 18.60 -10.60 -20.22
CA GLY A 108 17.80 -10.05 -21.33
C GLY A 108 18.61 -9.70 -22.57
N SER A 109 19.80 -9.11 -22.42
CA SER A 109 20.61 -8.63 -23.55
C SER A 109 21.76 -9.56 -23.94
N GLY A 110 22.14 -10.50 -23.07
CA GLY A 110 23.26 -11.43 -23.32
C GLY A 110 24.63 -10.76 -23.34
N THR A 111 24.72 -9.46 -23.04
CA THR A 111 26.00 -8.77 -22.84
C THR A 111 26.48 -8.96 -21.40
N THR A 112 27.80 -9.01 -21.23
CA THR A 112 28.47 -8.96 -19.94
C THR A 112 28.79 -7.52 -19.55
N ASP A 113 27.86 -6.60 -19.80
CA ASP A 113 27.99 -5.25 -19.29
C ASP A 113 27.69 -5.27 -17.78
N GLY A 114 28.44 -4.48 -17.00
CA GLY A 114 28.17 -4.36 -15.57
C GLY A 114 26.78 -3.80 -15.32
N VAL A 115 26.26 -3.96 -14.09
CA VAL A 115 25.00 -3.33 -13.66
C VAL A 115 25.02 -1.83 -14.03
N ASN A 116 23.95 -1.32 -14.66
CA ASN A 116 23.85 0.08 -15.09
C ASN A 116 22.51 0.70 -14.66
N TRP A 117 22.30 0.84 -13.35
CA TRP A 117 21.09 1.44 -12.80
C TRP A 117 21.17 2.96 -12.74
N GLY A 118 20.16 3.64 -13.26
CA GLY A 118 19.95 5.07 -13.07
C GLY A 118 19.36 5.39 -11.68
N PRO A 119 19.34 6.66 -11.27
CA PRO A 119 18.75 7.07 -10.00
C PRO A 119 17.27 6.66 -9.83
N MET A 120 16.54 6.57 -10.94
CA MET A 120 15.14 6.15 -10.94
C MET A 120 14.98 4.66 -10.57
N ASP A 121 15.88 3.79 -11.03
CA ASP A 121 15.82 2.35 -10.73
C ASP A 121 16.02 2.10 -9.23
N PHE A 122 16.98 2.82 -8.63
CA PHE A 122 17.18 2.82 -7.18
C PHE A 122 15.93 3.32 -6.43
N ALA A 123 15.27 4.36 -6.93
CA ALA A 123 14.06 4.90 -6.31
C ALA A 123 12.89 3.90 -6.39
N ILE A 124 12.65 3.33 -7.57
CA ILE A 124 11.58 2.34 -7.80
C ILE A 124 11.79 1.12 -6.90
N VAL A 125 12.99 0.54 -6.92
CA VAL A 125 13.32 -0.64 -6.11
C VAL A 125 13.30 -0.31 -4.62
N GLY A 126 13.78 0.88 -4.23
CA GLY A 126 13.73 1.35 -2.85
C GLY A 126 12.30 1.44 -2.33
N VAL A 127 11.39 2.04 -3.11
CA VAL A 127 9.97 2.13 -2.77
C VAL A 127 9.33 0.74 -2.74
N LEU A 128 9.67 -0.14 -3.68
CA LEU A 128 9.11 -1.48 -3.77
C LEU A 128 9.51 -2.35 -2.56
N VAL A 129 10.80 -2.38 -2.21
CA VAL A 129 11.32 -3.17 -1.08
C VAL A 129 10.81 -2.61 0.25
N LEU A 130 10.91 -1.29 0.45
CA LEU A 130 10.44 -0.66 1.68
C LEU A 130 8.92 -0.79 1.83
N GLY A 131 8.18 -0.54 0.75
CA GLY A 131 6.73 -0.66 0.71
C GLY A 131 6.24 -2.07 1.02
N ALA A 132 6.85 -3.10 0.41
CA ALA A 132 6.54 -4.50 0.70
C ALA A 132 6.86 -4.86 2.16
N GLY A 133 8.02 -4.45 2.68
CA GLY A 133 8.41 -4.70 4.06
C GLY A 133 7.46 -4.06 5.08
N LEU A 134 7.08 -2.80 4.85
CA LEU A 134 6.10 -2.10 5.69
C LEU A 134 4.70 -2.71 5.59
N LEU A 135 4.28 -3.12 4.39
CA LEU A 135 3.00 -3.80 4.18
C LEU A 135 2.97 -5.14 4.94
N TYR A 136 4.05 -5.93 4.86
CA TYR A 136 4.17 -7.16 5.62
C TYR A 136 4.13 -6.91 7.13
N GLU A 137 4.88 -5.94 7.64
CA GLU A 137 4.86 -5.61 9.07
C GLU A 137 3.45 -5.21 9.51
N PHE A 138 2.81 -4.31 8.76
CA PHE A 138 1.48 -3.83 9.06
C PHE A 138 0.44 -4.95 9.02
N ALA A 139 0.43 -5.78 7.98
CA ALA A 139 -0.53 -6.87 7.85
C ALA A 139 -0.26 -7.99 8.87
N SER A 140 1.00 -8.32 9.14
CA SER A 140 1.37 -9.40 10.08
C SER A 140 1.08 -9.06 11.54
N THR A 141 1.05 -7.78 11.93
CA THR A 141 0.62 -7.38 13.30
C THR A 141 -0.86 -7.67 13.57
N ARG A 142 -1.67 -7.89 12.53
CA ARG A 142 -3.09 -8.29 12.64
C ARG A 142 -3.28 -9.80 12.70
N ALA A 143 -2.21 -10.56 12.51
CA ALA A 143 -2.29 -12.00 12.40
C ALA A 143 -2.42 -12.67 13.77
N GLY A 144 -3.47 -13.48 13.94
CA GLY A 144 -3.74 -14.20 15.18
C GLY A 144 -2.95 -15.50 15.36
N ASN A 145 -2.34 -16.03 14.30
CA ASN A 145 -1.59 -17.30 14.34
C ASN A 145 -0.52 -17.36 13.24
N VAL A 146 0.30 -18.42 13.28
CA VAL A 146 1.40 -18.63 12.33
C VAL A 146 0.90 -18.80 10.89
N ALA A 147 -0.21 -19.50 10.68
CA ALA A 147 -0.80 -19.68 9.35
C ALA A 147 -1.22 -18.34 8.72
N HIS A 148 -1.83 -17.44 9.49
CA HIS A 148 -2.18 -16.10 9.05
C HIS A 148 -0.90 -15.32 8.69
N ARG A 149 0.13 -15.34 9.56
CA ARG A 149 1.41 -14.65 9.27
C ARG A 149 2.08 -15.18 8.00
N ALA A 150 2.07 -16.49 7.79
CA ALA A 150 2.61 -17.13 6.60
C ALA A 150 1.80 -16.75 5.34
N ALA A 151 0.46 -16.69 5.44
CA ALA A 151 -0.40 -16.24 4.35
C ALA A 151 -0.07 -14.80 3.91
N VAL A 152 0.11 -13.90 4.89
CA VAL A 152 0.53 -12.51 4.65
C VAL A 152 1.91 -12.47 3.99
N ALA A 153 2.88 -13.25 4.49
CA ALA A 153 4.22 -13.31 3.90
C ALA A 153 4.17 -13.73 2.43
N ILE A 154 3.43 -14.80 2.11
CA ILE A 154 3.30 -15.31 0.74
C ILE A 154 2.60 -14.29 -0.16
N ALA A 155 1.52 -13.66 0.29
CA ALA A 155 0.80 -12.66 -0.50
C ALA A 155 1.67 -11.44 -0.82
N VAL A 156 2.37 -10.91 0.18
CA VAL A 156 3.26 -9.76 0.00
C VAL A 156 4.45 -10.12 -0.89
N ALA A 157 5.06 -11.29 -0.69
CA ALA A 157 6.16 -11.76 -1.53
C ALA A 157 5.71 -11.98 -2.99
N ALA A 158 4.54 -12.59 -3.21
CA ALA A 158 3.98 -12.78 -4.54
C ALA A 158 3.70 -11.43 -5.22
N GLY A 159 3.12 -10.45 -4.51
CA GLY A 159 2.88 -9.11 -5.03
C GLY A 159 4.18 -8.37 -5.37
N PHE A 160 5.17 -8.42 -4.46
CA PHE A 160 6.50 -7.85 -4.68
C PHE A 160 7.16 -8.45 -5.93
N LEU A 161 7.21 -9.78 -6.03
CA LEU A 161 7.83 -10.47 -7.16
C LEU A 161 7.08 -10.22 -8.47
N LEU A 162 5.75 -10.13 -8.43
CA LEU A 162 4.95 -9.83 -9.61
C LEU A 162 5.25 -8.43 -10.14
N ILE A 163 5.31 -7.42 -9.26
CA ILE A 163 5.71 -6.07 -9.65
C ILE A 163 7.14 -6.08 -10.22
N TRP A 164 8.05 -6.76 -9.52
CA TRP A 164 9.45 -6.83 -9.93
C TRP A 164 9.62 -7.44 -11.33
N VAL A 165 9.11 -8.65 -11.54
CA VAL A 165 9.24 -9.36 -12.82
C VAL A 165 8.55 -8.59 -13.94
N ASN A 166 7.38 -8.03 -13.67
CA ASN A 166 6.63 -7.26 -14.66
C ASN A 166 7.35 -5.96 -15.06
N LEU A 167 8.12 -5.34 -14.15
CA LEU A 167 8.92 -4.14 -14.44
C LEU A 167 10.28 -4.42 -15.06
N ALA A 168 10.82 -5.63 -14.93
CA ALA A 168 12.20 -5.96 -15.35
C ALA A 168 12.28 -6.86 -16.58
N VAL A 169 11.21 -7.58 -16.88
CA VAL A 169 11.14 -8.52 -18.01
C VAL A 169 9.84 -8.34 -18.78
N GLY A 170 8.75 -7.99 -18.09
CA GLY A 170 7.41 -8.08 -18.63
C GLY A 170 6.89 -9.52 -18.54
N MET A 171 5.64 -9.68 -18.12
CA MET A 171 5.02 -11.00 -18.05
C MET A 171 4.45 -11.44 -19.42
N ILE A 172 4.12 -10.46 -20.26
CA ILE A 172 3.60 -10.62 -21.63
C ILE A 172 4.48 -9.83 -22.60
N GLY A 173 5.16 -10.54 -23.50
CA GLY A 173 6.09 -9.94 -24.45
C GLY A 173 7.25 -9.22 -23.75
N ASP A 174 7.41 -7.92 -24.01
CA ASP A 174 8.45 -7.07 -23.42
C ASP A 174 7.88 -6.19 -22.29
N GLU A 175 8.72 -5.72 -21.36
CA GLU A 175 8.32 -4.87 -20.24
C GLU A 175 7.62 -3.56 -20.66
N GLY A 176 7.92 -3.01 -21.83
CA GLY A 176 7.31 -1.78 -22.35
C GLY A 176 5.87 -1.94 -22.87
N ASN A 177 5.37 -3.18 -22.95
CA ASN A 177 4.05 -3.48 -23.50
C ASN A 177 2.91 -3.05 -22.58
N ALA A 178 1.91 -2.36 -23.13
CA ALA A 178 0.74 -1.89 -22.39
C ALA A 178 -0.12 -3.05 -21.86
N GLU A 179 0.00 -4.23 -22.45
CA GLU A 179 -0.64 -5.48 -22.06
C GLU A 179 -0.27 -5.89 -20.63
N ASN A 180 0.94 -5.55 -20.17
CA ASN A 180 1.40 -5.81 -18.80
C ASN A 180 0.58 -5.04 -17.74
N LEU A 181 -0.21 -4.03 -18.13
CA LEU A 181 -1.16 -3.34 -17.23
C LEU A 181 -2.24 -4.29 -16.67
N MET A 182 -2.51 -5.43 -17.33
CA MET A 182 -3.42 -6.44 -16.80
C MET A 182 -2.94 -7.00 -15.45
N TYR A 183 -1.64 -7.11 -15.22
CA TYR A 183 -1.10 -7.57 -13.93
C TYR A 183 -1.21 -6.51 -12.84
N VAL A 184 -1.28 -5.21 -13.21
CA VAL A 184 -1.64 -4.14 -12.27
C VAL A 184 -3.07 -4.33 -11.76
N LEU A 185 -4.00 -4.78 -12.60
CA LEU A 185 -5.37 -5.13 -12.15
C LEU A 185 -5.38 -6.30 -11.18
N VAL A 186 -4.54 -7.32 -11.41
CA VAL A 186 -4.39 -8.46 -10.46
C VAL A 186 -3.94 -7.96 -9.09
N LEU A 187 -2.93 -7.07 -9.05
CA LEU A 187 -2.46 -6.45 -7.82
C LEU A 187 -3.53 -5.57 -7.17
N ALA A 188 -4.32 -4.85 -7.97
CA ALA A 188 -5.44 -4.05 -7.47
C ALA A 188 -6.51 -4.94 -6.81
N VAL A 189 -6.87 -6.08 -7.41
CA VAL A 189 -7.78 -7.06 -6.80
C VAL A 189 -7.23 -7.56 -5.46
N ALA A 190 -5.94 -7.90 -5.39
CA ALA A 190 -5.30 -8.33 -4.15
C ALA A 190 -5.35 -7.24 -3.05
N LEU A 191 -4.98 -6.01 -3.40
CA LEU A 191 -4.90 -4.90 -2.45
C LEU A 191 -6.29 -4.43 -2.00
N SER A 192 -7.22 -4.22 -2.93
CA SER A 192 -8.60 -3.84 -2.62
C SER A 192 -9.32 -4.94 -1.86
N GLY A 193 -9.19 -6.20 -2.29
CA GLY A 193 -9.82 -7.34 -1.64
C GLY A 193 -9.36 -7.51 -0.19
N THR A 194 -8.05 -7.46 0.06
CA THR A 194 -7.51 -7.57 1.44
C THR A 194 -7.80 -6.35 2.31
N SER A 195 -7.85 -5.14 1.72
CA SER A 195 -8.20 -3.91 2.42
C SER A 195 -9.67 -3.88 2.84
N ILE A 196 -10.59 -4.28 1.95
CA ILE A 196 -12.02 -4.41 2.25
C ILE A 196 -12.23 -5.49 3.32
N ALA A 197 -11.51 -6.60 3.20
CA ALA A 197 -11.50 -7.69 4.17
C ALA A 197 -10.90 -7.32 5.53
N ARG A 198 -10.31 -6.11 5.68
CA ARG A 198 -9.61 -5.64 6.87
C ARG A 198 -8.54 -6.60 7.39
N PHE A 199 -7.98 -7.43 6.49
CA PHE A 199 -7.07 -8.52 6.82
C PHE A 199 -7.67 -9.58 7.77
N GLU A 200 -9.00 -9.76 7.79
CA GLU A 200 -9.61 -10.88 8.51
C GLU A 200 -9.40 -12.20 7.76
N PRO A 201 -9.04 -13.31 8.43
CA PRO A 201 -8.60 -14.54 7.76
C PRO A 201 -9.59 -15.09 6.73
N ARG A 202 -10.89 -15.11 7.05
CA ARG A 202 -11.91 -15.67 6.16
C ARG A 202 -12.06 -14.83 4.90
N GLU A 203 -12.20 -13.51 5.05
CA GLU A 203 -12.41 -12.59 3.93
C GLU A 203 -11.13 -12.43 3.09
N ALA A 204 -9.97 -12.38 3.73
CA ALA A 204 -8.67 -12.37 3.05
C ALA A 204 -8.44 -13.64 2.21
N SER A 205 -8.93 -14.81 2.65
CA SER A 205 -8.86 -16.03 1.85
C SER A 205 -9.62 -15.89 0.53
N MET A 206 -10.82 -15.29 0.56
CA MET A 206 -11.63 -15.06 -0.64
C MET A 206 -10.96 -14.05 -1.57
N ALA A 207 -10.35 -12.99 -1.01
CA ALA A 207 -9.58 -12.03 -1.78
C ALA A 207 -8.43 -12.71 -2.54
N MET A 208 -7.67 -13.59 -1.88
CA MET A 208 -6.56 -14.31 -2.53
C MET A 208 -7.02 -15.28 -3.62
N PHE A 209 -8.14 -15.98 -3.42
CA PHE A 209 -8.72 -16.81 -4.49
C PHE A 209 -9.26 -15.98 -5.66
N ALA A 210 -9.85 -14.81 -5.38
CA ALA A 210 -10.27 -13.88 -6.43
C ALA A 210 -9.06 -13.35 -7.21
N THR A 211 -7.95 -13.01 -6.54
CA THR A 211 -6.68 -12.64 -7.18
C THR A 211 -6.13 -13.76 -8.05
N ALA A 212 -6.13 -15.01 -7.56
CA ALA A 212 -5.71 -16.17 -8.33
C ALA A 212 -6.57 -16.34 -9.60
N GLY A 213 -7.90 -16.19 -9.47
CA GLY A 213 -8.83 -16.23 -10.61
C GLY A 213 -8.61 -15.09 -11.60
N ALA A 214 -8.36 -13.87 -11.11
CA ALA A 214 -8.03 -12.73 -11.97
C ALA A 214 -6.71 -12.96 -12.72
N HIS A 215 -5.69 -13.48 -12.06
CA HIS A 215 -4.40 -13.80 -12.69
C HIS A 215 -4.55 -14.90 -13.76
N ALA A 216 -5.30 -15.96 -13.45
CA ALA A 216 -5.61 -17.01 -14.42
C ALA A 216 -6.39 -16.48 -15.63
N LEU A 217 -7.32 -15.56 -15.41
CA LEU A 217 -8.06 -14.90 -16.48
C LEU A 217 -7.12 -14.08 -17.39
N VAL A 218 -6.19 -13.33 -16.81
CA VAL A 218 -5.17 -12.60 -17.58
C VAL A 218 -4.34 -13.54 -18.44
N ALA A 219 -3.85 -14.65 -17.87
CA ALA A 219 -3.08 -15.65 -18.61
C ALA A 219 -3.88 -16.27 -19.77
N VAL A 220 -5.17 -16.56 -19.55
CA VAL A 220 -6.07 -17.08 -20.59
C VAL A 220 -6.33 -16.05 -21.69
N ILE A 221 -6.59 -14.79 -21.32
CA ILE A 221 -6.76 -13.69 -22.29
C ILE A 221 -5.50 -13.56 -23.15
N ALA A 222 -4.32 -13.53 -22.52
CA ALA A 222 -3.05 -13.44 -23.22
C ALA A 222 -2.79 -14.62 -24.16
N LEU A 223 -3.18 -15.83 -23.75
CA LEU A 223 -3.08 -17.03 -24.58
C LEU A 223 -4.00 -16.97 -25.80
N ILE A 224 -5.28 -16.61 -25.61
CA ILE A 224 -6.27 -16.54 -26.69
C ILE A 224 -5.95 -15.39 -27.66
N ALA A 225 -5.48 -14.26 -27.14
CA ALA A 225 -5.09 -13.10 -27.93
C ALA A 225 -3.70 -13.23 -28.59
N GLY A 226 -2.98 -14.33 -28.35
CA GLY A 226 -1.67 -14.58 -28.96
C GLY A 226 -0.57 -13.62 -28.49
N LEU A 227 -0.67 -13.08 -27.28
CA LEU A 227 0.23 -12.05 -26.75
C LEU A 227 1.56 -12.61 -26.21
N GLY A 228 1.74 -13.92 -26.22
CA GLY A 228 2.95 -14.59 -25.70
C GLY A 228 3.07 -14.53 -24.18
N PRO A 229 2.12 -15.12 -23.42
CA PRO A 229 2.20 -15.16 -21.96
C PRO A 229 3.35 -16.04 -21.46
N THR A 230 3.93 -15.66 -20.32
CA THR A 230 4.91 -16.48 -19.62
C THR A 230 4.21 -17.48 -18.70
N LEU A 231 3.60 -18.52 -19.29
CA LEU A 231 2.76 -19.50 -18.57
C LEU A 231 3.40 -20.12 -17.31
N PRO A 232 4.71 -20.46 -17.27
CA PRO A 232 5.33 -20.95 -16.04
C PRO A 232 5.33 -19.91 -14.91
N ALA A 233 5.52 -18.63 -15.24
CA ALA A 233 5.47 -17.54 -14.28
C ALA A 233 4.02 -17.30 -13.82
N ASP A 234 3.05 -17.28 -14.73
CA ASP A 234 1.63 -17.17 -14.38
C ASP A 234 1.21 -18.29 -13.41
N ALA A 235 1.59 -19.54 -13.72
CA ALA A 235 1.28 -20.70 -12.88
C ALA A 235 1.91 -20.59 -11.49
N PHE A 236 3.17 -20.12 -11.40
CA PHE A 236 3.85 -19.85 -10.14
C PHE A 236 3.09 -18.84 -9.28
N PHE A 237 2.71 -17.70 -9.86
CA PHE A 237 1.98 -16.66 -9.12
C PHE A 237 0.58 -17.12 -8.71
N ILE A 238 -0.16 -17.77 -9.60
CA ILE A 238 -1.47 -18.36 -9.29
C ILE A 238 -1.36 -19.33 -8.11
N ALA A 239 -0.35 -20.21 -8.12
CA ALA A 239 -0.11 -21.14 -7.02
C ALA A 239 0.21 -20.40 -5.70
N ALA A 240 0.99 -19.33 -5.75
CA ALA A 240 1.29 -18.50 -4.58
C ALA A 240 0.02 -17.82 -4.00
N TRP A 241 -0.85 -17.26 -4.87
CA TRP A 241 -2.12 -16.69 -4.44
C TRP A 241 -3.04 -17.74 -3.81
N VAL A 242 -3.15 -18.93 -4.43
CA VAL A 242 -3.92 -20.05 -3.87
C VAL A 242 -3.35 -20.52 -2.54
N ALA A 243 -2.04 -20.67 -2.42
CA ALA A 243 -1.39 -21.09 -1.18
C ALA A 243 -1.65 -20.08 -0.04
N SER A 244 -1.53 -18.79 -0.32
CA SER A 244 -1.90 -17.74 0.63
C SER A 244 -3.38 -17.82 1.03
N GLY A 245 -4.28 -17.98 0.07
CA GLY A 245 -5.72 -18.16 0.32
C GLY A 245 -6.03 -19.37 1.20
N LEU A 246 -5.38 -20.50 0.96
CA LEU A 246 -5.55 -21.71 1.77
C LEU A 246 -5.06 -21.52 3.21
N LEU A 247 -3.94 -20.83 3.42
CA LEU A 247 -3.42 -20.54 4.76
C LEU A 247 -4.30 -19.54 5.52
N PHE A 248 -4.83 -18.52 4.85
CA PHE A 248 -5.84 -17.62 5.42
C PHE A 248 -7.11 -18.39 5.82
N ARG A 249 -7.56 -19.32 4.98
CA ARG A 249 -8.69 -20.20 5.28
C ARG A 249 -8.39 -21.10 6.47
N GLN A 250 -7.22 -21.72 6.53
CA GLN A 250 -6.79 -22.53 7.68
C GLN A 250 -6.76 -21.69 8.97
N ALA A 251 -6.24 -20.48 8.90
CA ALA A 251 -6.20 -19.56 10.03
C ALA A 251 -7.60 -19.16 10.52
N SER A 252 -8.61 -19.15 9.65
CA SER A 252 -10.01 -18.90 10.02
C SER A 252 -10.66 -20.05 10.79
N LEU A 253 -10.13 -21.27 10.65
CA LEU A 253 -10.63 -22.48 11.31
C LEU A 253 -9.96 -22.72 12.67
N ALA A 254 -8.86 -22.04 12.97
CA ALA A 254 -8.20 -22.14 14.26
C ALA A 254 -9.07 -21.48 15.36
N PRO A 255 -9.34 -22.17 16.48
CA PRO A 255 -10.04 -21.56 17.61
C PRO A 255 -9.31 -20.30 18.10
N SER A 256 -10.02 -19.20 18.28
CA SER A 256 -9.45 -18.01 18.94
C SER A 256 -8.95 -18.42 20.32
N PRO A 257 -7.68 -18.16 20.68
CA PRO A 257 -7.24 -18.36 22.06
C PRO A 257 -8.15 -17.51 22.95
N SER A 258 -8.76 -18.14 23.95
CA SER A 258 -9.63 -17.49 24.93
C SER A 258 -8.91 -16.25 25.47
N ARG A 259 -9.50 -15.07 25.24
CA ARG A 259 -9.06 -13.81 25.85
C ARG A 259 -9.42 -13.78 27.33
#